data_AF-A0A518YDZ8-F1
#
_entry.id   AF-A0A518YDZ8-F1
#
_cell.length_a   1.000
_cell.length_b   1.000
_cell.length_c   1.000
_cell.angle_alpha   90.00
_cell.angle_beta   90.00
_cell.angle_gamma   90.00
#
_symmetry.space_group_name_H-M   'P 1'
#
loop_
_entity.id
_entity.type
_entity.pdbx_description
1 polymer ?
#
loop_
_entity_poly.entity_id
_entity_poly.type
_entity_poly.pdbx_seq_one_letter_code
_entity_poly.pdbx_strand_id
1 'polypeptide(L)' 'MSKSKKELFLELAQPDKNGVSRWVSVTEFVEKYQGLQLGNGGSWCRNNSSLAKEFNLEFDKGQTPGKFY' A
#
# COMPACT_ATOMS: atom_id res chain seq x y z
N MET A 1 -1.48 -21.87 0.78
CA MET A 1 -2.13 -20.70 0.15
C MET A 1 -1.19 -19.51 0.27
N SER A 2 -0.91 -18.80 -0.82
CA SER A 2 -0.13 -17.55 -0.77
C SER A 2 -1.07 -16.39 -0.44
N LYS A 3 -0.69 -15.51 0.49
CA LYS A 3 -1.48 -14.32 0.82
C LYS A 3 -1.53 -13.37 -0.38
N SER A 4 -2.68 -12.74 -0.59
CA SER A 4 -2.82 -11.66 -1.55
C SER A 4 -2.04 -10.41 -1.11
N LYS A 5 -1.72 -9.53 -2.06
CA LYS A 5 -1.06 -8.25 -1.75
C LYS A 5 -1.89 -7.37 -0.80
N LYS A 6 -3.22 -7.43 -0.92
CA LYS A 6 -4.15 -6.76 0.01
C LYS A 6 -3.92 -7.25 1.45
N GLU A 7 -3.93 -8.56 1.68
CA GLU A 7 -3.74 -9.15 3.01
C GLU A 7 -2.35 -8.85 3.58
N LEU A 8 -1.31 -8.92 2.74
CA LEU A 8 0.05 -8.56 3.13
C LEU A 8 0.16 -7.08 3.55
N PHE A 9 -0.50 -6.18 2.83
CA PHE A 9 -0.51 -4.77 3.19
C PHE A 9 -1.28 -4.52 4.48
N LEU A 10 -2.45 -5.12 4.67
CA LEU A 10 -3.24 -4.97 5.91
C LEU A 10 -2.49 -5.49 7.13
N GLU A 11 -1.65 -6.52 6.97
CA GLU A 11 -0.77 -7.02 8.03
C GLU A 11 0.28 -5.97 8.45
N LEU A 12 0.82 -5.18 7.51
CA LEU A 12 1.72 -4.07 7.82
C LEU A 12 0.98 -2.85 8.36
N ALA A 13 -0.11 -2.46 7.71
CA ALA A 13 -0.86 -1.25 7.98
C ALA A 13 -1.58 -1.28 9.33
N GLN A 14 -1.93 -2.48 9.83
CA GLN A 14 -2.55 -2.71 11.14
C GLN A 14 -3.67 -1.69 11.43
N PRO A 15 -4.72 -1.63 10.59
CA PRO A 15 -5.84 -0.74 10.81
C PRO A 15 -6.49 -1.02 12.16
N ASP A 16 -6.86 0.06 12.86
CA ASP A 16 -7.53 -0.02 14.15
C ASP A 16 -9.00 -0.46 14.01
N LYS A 17 -9.72 -0.48 15.14
CA LYS A 17 -11.15 -0.80 15.17
C LYS A 17 -12.05 0.15 14.35
N ASN A 18 -11.54 1.33 14.00
CA ASN A 18 -12.23 2.32 13.19
C ASN A 18 -11.83 2.24 11.70
N GLY A 19 -10.94 1.30 11.34
CA GLY A 19 -10.44 1.14 9.98
C GLY A 19 -9.32 2.11 9.60
N VAL A 20 -8.73 2.82 10.55
CA VAL A 20 -7.63 3.78 10.32
C VAL A 20 -6.30 3.08 10.54
N SER A 21 -5.43 3.08 9.53
CA SER A 21 -4.09 2.51 9.61
C SER A 21 -3.02 3.56 9.92
N ARG A 22 -1.85 3.10 10.36
CA ARG A 22 -0.63 3.90 10.30
C ARG A 22 -0.17 4.11 8.85
N TRP A 23 0.69 5.09 8.63
CA TRP A 23 1.47 5.17 7.39
C TRP A 23 2.43 3.98 7.29
N VAL A 24 2.53 3.42 6.08
CA VAL A 24 3.44 2.32 5.76
C VAL A 24 4.44 2.83 4.72
N SER A 25 5.72 2.78 5.07
CA SER A 25 6.80 3.21 4.18
C SER A 25 7.11 2.12 3.15
N VAL A 26 7.47 2.52 1.93
CA VAL A 26 7.97 1.60 0.90
C VAL A 26 9.22 0.84 1.33
N THR A 27 9.98 1.37 2.29
CA THR A 27 11.15 0.70 2.88
C THR A 27 10.80 -0.52 3.71
N GLU A 28 9.54 -0.66 4.14
CA GLU A 28 9.04 -1.83 4.86
C GLU A 28 8.69 -3.00 3.92
N PHE A 29 8.69 -2.77 2.60
CA PHE A 29 8.38 -3.78 1.59
C PHE A 29 9.61 -4.67 1.30
N VAL A 30 10.03 -5.41 2.32
CA VAL A 30 11.14 -6.36 2.29
C VAL A 30 10.65 -7.79 2.55
N GLU A 31 11.47 -8.79 2.24
CA GLU A 31 11.19 -10.22 2.46
C GLU A 31 9.81 -10.65 1.94
N LYS A 32 8.91 -11.13 2.81
CA LYS A 32 7.55 -11.56 2.47
C LYS A 32 6.68 -10.43 1.91
N TYR A 33 7.05 -9.17 2.13
CA TYR A 33 6.36 -7.99 1.64
C TYR A 33 6.97 -7.41 0.36
N GLN A 34 8.05 -8.00 -0.17
CA GLN A 34 8.72 -7.50 -1.38
C GLN A 34 7.77 -7.41 -2.59
N GLY A 35 6.74 -8.25 -2.65
CA GLY A 35 5.69 -8.18 -3.67
C GLY A 35 4.79 -6.93 -3.62
N LEU A 36 4.86 -6.14 -2.54
CA LEU A 36 4.15 -4.87 -2.38
C LEU A 36 4.88 -3.69 -3.01
N GLN A 37 6.15 -3.84 -3.40
CA GLN A 37 6.91 -2.78 -4.05
C GLN A 37 6.15 -2.17 -5.24
N LEU A 38 6.19 -0.84 -5.31
CA LEU A 38 5.31 -0.07 -6.17
C LEU A 38 5.74 -0.04 -7.64
N GLY A 39 6.89 -0.60 -8.02
CA GLY A 39 7.34 -0.85 -9.41
C GLY A 39 6.72 0.05 -10.48
N ASN A 40 6.04 -0.54 -11.48
CA ASN A 40 5.24 0.19 -12.48
C ASN A 40 3.90 0.70 -11.90
N GLY A 41 3.94 1.51 -10.83
CA GLY A 41 2.80 2.24 -10.28
C GLY A 41 1.78 1.41 -9.48
N GLY A 42 2.21 0.39 -8.73
CA GLY A 42 1.45 -0.19 -7.62
C GLY A 42 0.08 -0.75 -7.99
N SER A 43 0.01 -1.73 -8.90
CA SER A 43 -1.26 -2.27 -9.45
C SER A 43 -2.30 -2.69 -8.39
N TRP A 44 -1.86 -3.10 -7.20
CA TRP A 44 -2.72 -3.56 -6.11
C TRP A 44 -3.29 -2.43 -5.23
N CYS A 45 -2.78 -1.20 -5.34
CA CYS A 45 -3.22 -0.06 -4.52
C CYS A 45 -3.78 1.12 -5.37
N ARG A 46 -4.12 0.89 -6.64
CA ARG A 46 -4.79 1.88 -7.51
C ARG A 46 -6.29 1.97 -7.20
N ASN A 47 -6.96 3.04 -7.62
CA ASN A 47 -8.40 3.31 -7.39
C ASN A 47 -9.37 2.16 -7.73
N ASN A 48 -9.04 1.26 -8.65
CA ASN A 48 -9.92 0.13 -9.01
C ASN A 48 -9.47 -1.21 -8.40
N SER A 49 -8.51 -1.20 -7.47
CA SER A 49 -8.05 -2.41 -6.81
C SER A 49 -9.06 -2.91 -5.77
N SER A 50 -8.93 -4.16 -5.35
CA SER A 50 -9.75 -4.72 -4.27
C SER A 50 -9.59 -3.94 -2.96
N LEU A 51 -8.39 -3.41 -2.69
CA LEU A 51 -8.13 -2.62 -1.50
C LEU A 51 -8.84 -1.25 -1.56
N ALA A 52 -8.79 -0.55 -2.71
CA ALA A 52 -9.43 0.76 -2.88
C ALA A 52 -10.96 0.71 -2.87
N LYS A 53 -11.55 -0.47 -3.10
CA LYS A 53 -13.01 -0.67 -2.99
C LYS A 53 -13.50 -0.77 -1.55
N GLU A 54 -12.61 -1.13 -0.62
CA GLU A 54 -12.96 -1.35 0.78
C GLU A 54 -12.41 -0.25 1.70
N PHE A 55 -11.29 0.38 1.31
CA PHE A 55 -10.60 1.40 2.09
C PHE A 55 -10.36 2.66 1.25
N ASN A 56 -10.42 3.81 1.91
CA ASN A 56 -9.93 5.06 1.34
C ASN A 56 -8.40 5.04 1.35
N LEU A 57 -7.78 4.97 0.17
CA LEU A 57 -6.32 4.94 0.03
C LEU A 57 -5.74 6.34 -0.11
N GLU A 58 -4.81 6.66 0.78
CA GLU A 58 -4.03 7.89 0.74
C GLU A 58 -2.56 7.60 0.42
N PHE A 59 -1.95 8.48 -0.37
CA PHE A 59 -0.54 8.41 -0.73
C PHE A 59 0.13 9.73 -0.36
N ASP A 60 1.20 9.67 0.41
CA ASP A 60 2.01 10.84 0.72
C ASP A 60 2.82 11.27 -0.51
N LYS A 61 2.28 12.24 -1.25
CA LYS A 61 2.93 12.84 -2.43
C LYS A 61 4.10 13.75 -2.05
N GLY A 62 4.29 14.08 -0.78
CA GLY A 62 5.43 14.86 -0.28
C GLY A 62 6.73 14.05 -0.24
N GLN A 63 6.66 12.72 -0.11
CA GLN A 63 7.84 11.84 -0.07
C GLN A 63 8.52 11.69 -1.43
N THR A 64 7.77 11.87 -2.53
CA THR A 64 8.34 11.75 -3.87
C THR A 64 8.29 13.11 -4.55
N PRO A 65 9.43 13.82 -4.73
CA PRO A 65 9.44 15.00 -5.57
C PRO A 65 9.12 14.54 -6.98
N GLY A 66 7.88 14.74 -7.43
CA GLY A 66 7.51 14.51 -8.81
C GLY A 66 8.50 15.25 -9.71
N LYS A 67 9.07 14.56 -10.70
CA LYS A 67 9.90 15.25 -11.69
C LYS A 67 9.01 16.23 -12.46
N PHE A 68 9.07 17.51 -12.09
CA PHE A 68 8.63 18.59 -12.94
C PHE A 68 9.70 18.76 -14.03
N TYR A 69 9.36 18.40 -15.27
CA TYR A 69 10.15 18.75 -16.46
C TYR A 69 9.60 20.05 -17.05
#